data_AF-A0A7X2C5U6-F1
#
_entry.id   AF-A0A7X2C5U6-F1
#
_cell.length_a   1.000
_cell.length_b   1.000
_cell.length_c   1.000
_cell.angle_alpha   90.00
_cell.angle_beta   90.00
_cell.angle_gamma   90.00
#
_symmetry.space_group_name_H-M   'P 1'
#
loop_
_entity.id
_entity.type
_entity.pdbx_description
1 polymer ?
#
loop_
_entity_poly.entity_id
_entity_poly.type
_entity_poly.pdbx_seq_one_letter_code
_entity_poly.pdbx_strand_id
1 'polypeptide(L)'
;MIRNVSLSNISSYSPATTVVFGPLKRINLVYGLNGSGKSTIGNFLQSRDLPAFRNCSLDEDSGELDICVYNQSFIEKNFHGGSQPGVFTLNQGNMALRI
;
A
#
# COMPACT_ATOMS: atom_id res chain seq x y z
N MET A 1 0.26 14.08 5.39
CA MET A 1 1.26 13.30 4.64
C MET A 1 1.89 12.28 5.56
N ILE A 2 2.26 11.11 5.04
CA ILE A 2 3.05 10.13 5.81
C ILE A 2 4.50 10.60 5.83
N ARG A 3 5.05 10.81 7.04
CA ARG A 3 6.42 11.25 7.29
C ARG A 3 7.36 10.06 7.45
N ASN A 4 7.01 9.11 8.31
CA ASN A 4 7.82 7.91 8.56
C ASN A 4 6.94 6.66 8.74
N VAL A 5 7.45 5.50 8.33
CA VAL A 5 6.86 4.19 8.60
C VAL A 5 7.86 3.37 9.42
N SER A 6 7.47 2.87 10.58
CA SER A 6 8.31 2.02 11.43
C SER A 6 7.77 0.60 11.46
N LEU A 7 8.62 -0.37 11.16
CA LEU A 7 8.29 -1.80 11.14
C LEU A 7 9.21 -2.60 12.06
N SER A 8 8.62 -3.45 12.89
CA SER A 8 9.33 -4.36 13.79
C SER A 8 8.49 -5.61 14.08
N ASN A 9 9.17 -6.74 14.27
CA ASN A 9 8.54 -8.02 14.65
C ASN A 9 7.39 -8.45 13.72
N ILE A 10 7.58 -8.36 12.41
CA ILE A 10 6.56 -8.70 11.42
C ILE A 10 7.20 -9.19 10.12
N SER A 11 6.72 -10.30 9.57
CA SER A 11 7.24 -10.85 8.31
C SER A 11 8.77 -10.99 8.35
N SER A 12 9.49 -10.37 7.42
CA SER A 12 10.96 -10.35 7.35
C SER A 12 11.63 -9.31 8.26
N TYR A 13 10.87 -8.51 9.04
CA TYR A 13 11.40 -7.49 9.94
C TYR A 13 11.66 -8.08 11.33
N SER A 14 12.91 -7.96 11.79
CA SER A 14 13.39 -8.51 13.05
C SER A 14 12.64 -7.94 14.27
N PRO A 15 12.42 -8.74 15.33
CA PRO A 15 11.97 -8.24 16.63
C PRO A 15 13.05 -7.45 17.38
N ALA A 16 14.33 -7.68 17.09
CA ALA A 16 15.45 -7.05 17.80
C ALA A 16 15.76 -5.63 17.30
N THR A 17 15.29 -5.25 16.11
CA THR A 17 15.60 -3.96 15.51
C THR A 17 14.37 -3.41 14.78
N THR A 18 14.01 -2.17 15.09
CA THR A 18 12.97 -1.45 14.35
C THR A 18 13.59 -0.81 13.12
N VAL A 19 12.99 -1.07 11.96
CA VAL A 19 13.37 -0.41 10.70
C VAL A 19 12.46 0.78 10.48
N VAL A 20 13.04 1.94 10.19
CA VAL A 20 12.29 3.18 9.93
C VAL A 20 12.51 3.60 8.48
N PHE A 21 11.42 3.74 7.73
CA PHE A 21 11.40 4.29 6.38
C PHE A 21 11.02 5.76 6.45
N GLY A 22 11.99 6.64 6.20
CA GLY A 22 11.78 8.07 6.05
C GLY A 22 13.07 8.88 6.19
N PRO A 23 12.99 10.22 6.13
CA PRO A 23 11.78 10.99 5.89
C PRO A 23 11.23 10.74 4.48
N LEU A 24 9.94 10.41 4.39
CA LEU A 24 9.29 10.14 3.11
C LEU A 24 9.02 11.44 2.36
N LYS A 25 9.10 11.36 1.03
CA LYS A 25 8.75 12.43 0.10
C LYS A 25 7.36 12.20 -0.48
N ARG A 26 6.88 13.13 -1.31
CA ARG A 26 5.60 12.97 -2.03
C ARG A 26 5.55 11.67 -2.86
N ILE A 27 6.69 11.26 -3.41
CA ILE A 27 6.86 10.00 -4.16
C ILE A 27 8.05 9.27 -3.57
N ASN A 28 7.87 7.98 -3.26
CA ASN A 28 8.91 7.11 -2.75
C ASN A 28 8.92 5.80 -3.54
N LEU A 29 10.10 5.24 -3.76
CA LEU A 29 10.28 3.95 -4.43
C LEU A 29 10.93 2.97 -3.46
N VAL A 30 10.29 1.85 -3.20
CA VAL A 30 10.84 0.76 -2.39
C VAL A 30 11.07 -0.45 -3.30
N TYR A 31 12.31 -0.95 -3.34
CA TYR A 31 12.73 -2.07 -4.19
C TYR A 31 13.62 -3.05 -3.42
N GLY A 32 13.77 -4.26 -3.95
CA GLY A 32 14.51 -5.34 -3.29
C GLY A 32 14.06 -6.72 -3.76
N LEU A 33 14.80 -7.76 -3.35
CA LEU A 33 14.55 -9.15 -3.74
C LEU A 33 13.20 -9.69 -3.23
N ASN A 34 12.73 -10.81 -3.81
CA ASN A 34 11.56 -11.50 -3.29
C ASN A 34 11.78 -11.93 -1.84
N GLY A 35 10.75 -11.78 -1.00
CA GLY A 35 10.85 -12.05 0.43
C GLY A 35 11.52 -10.95 1.26
N SER A 36 11.98 -9.84 0.67
CA SER A 36 12.63 -8.74 1.42
C SER A 36 11.67 -7.86 2.25
N GLY A 37 10.38 -8.22 2.38
CA GLY A 37 9.42 -7.48 3.19
C GLY A 37 8.71 -6.29 2.52
N LYS A 38 8.92 -6.02 1.23
CA LYS A 38 8.32 -4.87 0.51
C LYS A 38 6.80 -4.77 0.69
N SER A 39 6.08 -5.88 0.45
CA SER A 39 4.62 -5.93 0.54
C SER A 39 4.10 -5.71 1.96
N THR A 40 4.93 -5.92 2.99
CA THR A 40 4.56 -5.68 4.39
C THR A 40 4.28 -4.21 4.66
N ILE A 41 4.98 -3.28 3.98
CA ILE A 41 4.70 -1.84 4.09
C ILE A 41 3.27 -1.54 3.62
N GLY A 42 2.89 -2.04 2.43
CA GLY A 42 1.55 -1.86 1.89
C GLY A 42 0.47 -2.49 2.78
N ASN A 43 0.71 -3.70 3.28
CA ASN A 43 -0.24 -4.40 4.15
C ASN A 43 -0.43 -3.70 5.50
N PHE A 44 0.65 -3.14 6.07
CA PHE A 44 0.55 -2.31 7.28
C PHE A 44 -0.30 -1.07 7.02
N LEU A 45 -0.04 -0.35 5.93
CA LEU A 45 -0.82 0.83 5.54
C LEU A 45 -2.29 0.52 5.26
N GLN A 46 -2.61 -0.69 4.81
CA GLN A 46 -3.98 -1.11 4.50
C GLN A 46 -4.80 -1.41 5.77
N SER A 47 -4.18 -2.00 6.80
CA SER A 47 -4.88 -2.51 7.98
C SER A 47 -4.04 -2.36 9.26
N ARG A 48 -3.80 -1.11 9.65
CA ARG A 48 -2.88 -0.74 10.75
C ARG A 48 -3.28 -1.33 12.11
N ASP A 49 -4.56 -1.53 12.33
CA ASP A 49 -5.11 -1.96 13.63
C ASP A 49 -5.06 -3.49 13.84
N LEU A 50 -4.58 -4.25 12.85
CA LEU A 50 -4.45 -5.70 13.03
C LEU A 50 -3.43 -6.02 14.13
N PRO A 51 -3.70 -7.01 15.00
CA PRO A 51 -2.78 -7.38 16.09
C PRO A 51 -1.35 -7.70 15.65
N ALA A 52 -1.19 -8.17 14.42
CA ALA A 52 0.11 -8.46 13.81
C ALA A 52 1.01 -7.21 13.67
N PHE A 53 0.43 -6.01 13.58
CA PHE A 53 1.15 -4.76 13.41
C PHE A 53 1.30 -3.95 14.70
N ARG A 54 1.03 -4.54 15.88
CA ARG A 54 1.13 -3.86 17.19
C ARG A 54 2.52 -3.27 17.49
N ASN A 55 3.56 -3.78 16.82
CA ASN A 55 4.95 -3.35 16.94
C ASN A 55 5.37 -2.36 15.82
N CYS A 56 4.42 -1.91 15.00
CA CYS A 56 4.64 -0.97 13.90
C CYS A 56 3.98 0.38 14.22
N SER A 57 4.48 1.45 13.61
CA SER A 57 3.91 2.78 13.79
C SER A 57 3.98 3.61 12.51
N LEU A 58 3.06 4.56 12.38
CA LEU A 58 3.03 5.53 11.31
C LEU A 58 3.16 6.92 11.91
N ASP A 59 4.12 7.69 11.40
CA ASP A 59 4.25 9.10 11.71
C ASP A 59 3.65 9.89 10.54
N GLU A 60 2.55 10.62 10.80
CA GLU A 60 1.78 11.33 9.79
C GLU A 60 1.41 12.75 10.26
N ASP A 61 1.05 13.63 9.32
CA ASP A 61 0.54 14.96 9.68
C ASP A 61 -0.78 14.87 10.46
N SER A 62 -1.12 15.91 11.21
CA SER A 62 -2.33 15.92 12.06
C SER A 62 -3.60 15.69 11.25
N GLY A 63 -4.30 14.58 11.54
CA GLY A 63 -5.54 14.18 10.90
C GLY A 63 -5.50 12.73 10.44
N GLU A 64 -6.65 12.07 10.40
CA GLU A 64 -6.76 10.72 9.86
C GLU A 64 -6.54 10.77 8.34
N LEU A 65 -5.51 10.07 7.84
CA LEU A 65 -5.26 9.98 6.41
C LEU A 65 -6.18 8.92 5.79
N ASP A 66 -6.84 9.27 4.69
CA ASP A 66 -7.48 8.27 3.81
C ASP A 66 -6.39 7.57 2.98
N ILE A 67 -6.08 6.34 3.35
CA ILE A 67 -5.00 5.55 2.76
C ILE A 67 -5.59 4.52 1.79
N CYS A 68 -5.31 4.70 0.50
CA CYS A 68 -5.64 3.71 -0.53
C CYS A 68 -4.40 2.85 -0.85
N VAL A 69 -4.53 1.53 -0.66
CA VAL A 69 -3.48 0.55 -0.97
C VAL A 69 -3.92 -0.30 -2.15
N TYR A 70 -3.24 -0.13 -3.29
CA TYR A 70 -3.41 -0.98 -4.46
C TYR A 70 -2.46 -2.19 -4.38
N ASN A 71 -2.99 -3.34 -3.98
CA ASN A 71 -2.27 -4.60 -3.87
C ASN A 71 -3.14 -5.78 -4.32
N GLN A 72 -2.63 -7.01 -4.17
CA GLN A 72 -3.38 -8.23 -4.52
C GLN A 72 -4.73 -8.32 -3.79
N SER A 73 -4.79 -7.95 -2.50
CA SER A 73 -6.04 -7.94 -1.73
C SER A 73 -7.06 -6.94 -2.26
N PHE A 74 -6.62 -5.78 -2.77
CA PHE A 74 -7.49 -4.83 -3.46
C PHE A 74 -8.06 -5.43 -4.75
N ILE A 75 -7.23 -6.11 -5.54
CA ILE A 75 -7.67 -6.79 -6.76
C ILE A 75 -8.69 -7.88 -6.40
N GLU A 76 -8.38 -8.72 -5.42
CA GLU A 76 -9.27 -9.77 -4.88
C GLU A 76 -10.63 -9.26 -4.47
N LYS A 77 -10.65 -8.22 -3.65
CA LYS A 77 -11.89 -7.65 -3.12
C LYS A 77 -12.77 -7.02 -4.19
N ASN A 78 -12.18 -6.38 -5.21
CA ASN A 78 -12.93 -5.52 -6.13
C ASN A 78 -13.10 -6.14 -7.54
N PHE A 79 -12.29 -7.14 -7.92
CA PHE A 79 -12.19 -7.61 -9.32
C PHE A 79 -12.45 -9.11 -9.51
N HIS A 80 -12.59 -9.91 -8.44
CA HIS A 80 -12.70 -11.39 -8.58
C HIS A 80 -14.11 -11.91 -8.94
N GLY A 81 -15.08 -11.01 -9.16
CA GLY A 81 -16.44 -11.36 -9.58
C GLY A 81 -16.67 -11.18 -11.07
N GLY A 82 -16.17 -12.10 -11.90
CA GLY A 82 -16.60 -12.38 -13.30
C GLY A 82 -16.77 -11.20 -14.28
N SER A 83 -17.78 -10.35 -14.07
CA SER A 83 -18.11 -9.19 -14.91
C SER A 83 -17.73 -7.89 -14.21
N GLN A 84 -16.76 -7.21 -14.81
CA GLN A 84 -16.45 -5.82 -14.49
C GLN A 84 -17.26 -4.92 -15.42
N PRO A 85 -18.06 -3.96 -14.92
CA PRO A 85 -18.61 -2.93 -15.79
C PRO A 85 -17.44 -2.23 -16.48
N GLY A 86 -17.48 -2.18 -17.82
CA GLY A 86 -16.32 -2.04 -18.70
C GLY A 86 -15.19 -1.14 -18.21
N VAL A 87 -13.95 -1.66 -18.28
CA VAL A 87 -12.75 -0.84 -18.14
C VAL A 87 -12.60 0.01 -19.40
N PHE A 88 -12.96 1.29 -19.32
CA PHE A 88 -12.73 2.25 -20.39
C PHE A 88 -11.38 2.94 -20.20
N THR A 89 -10.42 2.60 -21.06
CA THR A 89 -9.18 3.39 -21.18
C THR A 89 -9.41 4.48 -22.22
N LEU A 90 -9.43 5.74 -21.77
CA LEU A 90 -9.43 6.90 -22.65
C LEU A 90 -8.03 7.05 -23.26
N ASN A 91 -7.91 6.74 -24.55
CA ASN A 91 -6.77 7.12 -25.36
C ASN A 91 -7.25 8.00 -26.51
N GLN A 92 -6.33 8.68 -27.19
CA GLN A 92 -6.67 9.59 -28.28
C GLN A 92 -7.36 8.90 -29.47
N GLY A 93 -7.19 7.57 -29.61
CA GLY A 93 -7.85 6.76 -30.63
C GLY A 93 -9.31 6.38 -30.32
N ASN A 94 -9.72 6.45 -29.04
CA ASN A 94 -11.05 6.04 -28.59
C ASN A 94 -12.07 7.19 -28.52
N MET A 95 -11.71 8.41 -28.96
CA MET A 95 -12.58 9.59 -28.96
C MET A 95 -13.76 9.54 -29.94
N ALA A 96 -13.82 8.56 -30.84
CA ALA A 96 -14.86 8.47 -31.88
C ALA A 96 -15.99 7.47 -31.57
N LEU A 97 -15.95 6.77 -30.43
CA LEU A 97 -17.06 5.89 -30.02
C LEU A 97 -18.20 6.75 -29.46
N ARG A 98 -19.14 7.13 -30.33
CA ARG A 98 -20.48 7.55 -29.94
C ARG A 98 -21.27 6.30 -29.54
N ILE A 99 -21.84 6.37 -28.33
CA ILE A 99 -22.79 5.42 -27.77
C ILE A 99 -24.09 5.45 -28.60
#